data_AF-A0AAD5DXP7-F1
#
_entry.id   AF-A0AAD5DXP7-F1
#
_cell.length_a   1.000
_cell.length_b   1.000
_cell.length_c   1.000
_cell.angle_alpha   90.00
_cell.angle_beta   90.00
_cell.angle_gamma   90.00
#
_symmetry.space_group_name_H-M   'P 1'
#
loop_
_entity.id
_entity.type
_entity.pdbx_description
1 polymer ?
#
loop_
_entity_poly.entity_id
_entity_poly.type
_entity_poly.pdbx_seq_one_letter_code
_entity_poly.pdbx_strand_id
1 'polypeptide(L)'
;MLRLLLEAAPQAALMSYPEGSLPIHLAAMAPDPACSAAMVRQLLDAAPAAAAARAENVSGYTALHLAAMRANAAAAAALVAAAPQAAGMRAGDNDRTPLEMALSAAARAALWEAHPEQHEEAENDDLPPPTSALNIKTARPLLAVVPPSVSLPLLVQQGDLTRPLFSEVVEHWPLTAAQWEQVPAPCPCLGTALPAVLQRSPAEAAALVARLPAADSARLRTFALALRRSQRRFDVYLPAELADRILCLFDC
;
A
#
# COMPACT_ATOMS: atom_id res chain seq x y z
N MET A 1 -14.22 19.44 -16.90
CA MET A 1 -15.69 19.37 -16.79
C MET A 1 -16.16 19.15 -15.36
N LEU A 2 -15.71 18.09 -14.66
CA LEU A 2 -16.11 17.81 -13.27
C LEU A 2 -15.88 18.99 -12.30
N ARG A 3 -14.70 19.61 -12.33
CA ARG A 3 -14.40 20.80 -11.52
C ARG A 3 -15.41 21.95 -11.67
N LEU A 4 -15.78 22.30 -12.91
CA LEU A 4 -16.74 23.38 -13.18
C LEU A 4 -18.14 23.04 -12.64
N LEU A 5 -18.51 21.75 -12.67
CA LEU A 5 -19.78 21.28 -12.12
C LEU A 5 -19.79 21.37 -10.59
N LEU A 6 -18.69 21.01 -9.93
CA LEU A 6 -18.56 21.12 -8.47
C LEU A 6 -18.48 22.58 -8.00
N GLU A 7 -17.87 23.47 -8.78
CA GLU A 7 -17.88 24.91 -8.52
C GLU A 7 -19.29 25.50 -8.64
N ALA A 8 -20.11 25.02 -9.59
CA ALA A 8 -21.48 25.48 -9.80
C ALA A 8 -22.51 24.82 -8.86
N ALA A 9 -22.26 23.58 -8.42
CA ALA A 9 -23.16 22.77 -7.61
C ALA A 9 -22.37 21.81 -6.68
N PRO A 10 -21.82 22.31 -5.56
CA PRO A 10 -20.99 21.50 -4.64
C PRO A 10 -21.75 20.31 -4.03
N GLN A 11 -23.06 20.45 -3.82
CA GLN A 11 -23.93 19.38 -3.35
C GLN A 11 -23.96 18.16 -4.28
N ALA A 12 -23.63 18.33 -5.56
CA ALA A 12 -23.57 17.23 -6.52
C ALA A 12 -22.53 16.16 -6.12
N ALA A 13 -21.50 16.51 -5.35
CA ALA A 13 -20.52 15.56 -4.82
C ALA A 13 -21.14 14.54 -3.82
N LEU A 14 -22.30 14.86 -3.24
CA LEU A 14 -23.02 14.03 -2.27
C LEU A 14 -24.34 13.48 -2.83
N MET A 15 -24.69 13.79 -4.07
CA MET A 15 -25.90 13.25 -4.68
C MET A 15 -25.68 11.79 -5.03
N SER A 16 -26.40 10.89 -4.36
CA SER A 16 -26.39 9.48 -4.71
C SER A 16 -26.95 9.29 -6.13
N TYR A 17 -26.27 8.46 -6.91
CA TYR A 17 -26.85 7.88 -8.13
C TYR A 17 -28.05 6.98 -7.71
N PRO A 18 -29.03 6.64 -8.59
CA PRO A 18 -30.25 5.88 -8.23
C PRO A 18 -30.07 4.54 -7.48
N GLU A 19 -28.83 4.12 -7.27
CA GLU A 19 -28.45 2.91 -6.56
C GLU A 19 -27.80 3.22 -5.19
N GLY A 20 -27.65 4.47 -4.73
CA GLY A 20 -27.06 4.76 -3.41
C GLY A 20 -25.53 4.84 -3.38
N SER A 21 -24.86 4.73 -4.55
CA SER A 21 -23.45 5.09 -4.73
C SER A 21 -23.28 6.60 -4.85
N LEU A 22 -22.46 7.19 -3.98
CA LEU A 22 -21.93 8.56 -4.20
C LEU A 22 -20.97 8.63 -5.41
N PRO A 23 -20.79 9.82 -6.02
CA PRO A 23 -19.87 10.03 -7.13
C PRO A 23 -18.43 9.58 -6.86
N ILE A 24 -17.98 9.66 -5.60
CA ILE A 24 -16.64 9.22 -5.19
C ILE A 24 -16.45 7.70 -5.31
N HIS A 25 -17.52 6.91 -5.12
CA HIS A 25 -17.50 5.46 -5.33
C HIS A 25 -17.29 5.13 -6.81
N LEU A 26 -18.03 5.82 -7.70
CA LEU A 26 -17.89 5.66 -9.14
C LEU A 26 -16.51 6.13 -9.63
N ALA A 27 -16.03 7.26 -9.10
CA ALA A 27 -14.70 7.76 -9.42
C ALA A 27 -13.61 6.74 -9.04
N ALA A 28 -13.71 6.09 -7.88
CA ALA A 28 -12.78 5.04 -7.46
C ALA A 28 -12.85 3.78 -8.33
N MET A 29 -13.99 3.51 -8.97
CA MET A 29 -14.18 2.39 -9.89
C MET A 29 -13.77 2.64 -11.34
N ALA A 30 -13.52 3.91 -11.70
CA ALA A 30 -13.24 4.28 -13.08
C ALA A 30 -12.03 3.51 -13.65
N PRO A 31 -12.12 3.02 -14.90
CA PRO A 31 -11.11 2.13 -15.48
C PRO A 31 -9.76 2.82 -15.74
N ASP A 32 -9.76 4.12 -16.03
CA ASP A 32 -8.52 4.91 -16.16
C ASP A 32 -8.03 5.35 -14.77
N PRO A 33 -6.88 4.84 -14.28
CA PRO A 33 -6.37 5.17 -12.95
C PRO A 33 -5.98 6.65 -12.80
N ALA A 34 -5.50 7.28 -13.88
CA ALA A 34 -5.07 8.68 -13.84
C ALA A 34 -6.29 9.61 -13.75
N CYS A 35 -7.30 9.34 -14.56
CA CYS A 35 -8.57 10.05 -14.52
C CYS A 35 -9.28 9.82 -13.17
N SER A 36 -9.34 8.57 -12.71
CA SER A 36 -9.93 8.20 -11.43
C SER A 36 -9.31 8.96 -10.26
N ALA A 37 -7.99 8.97 -10.14
CA ALA A 37 -7.32 9.66 -9.05
C ALA A 37 -7.56 11.18 -9.09
N ALA A 38 -7.62 11.78 -10.28
CA ALA A 38 -7.95 13.20 -10.43
C ALA A 38 -9.40 13.50 -10.02
N MET A 39 -10.36 12.65 -10.41
CA MET A 39 -11.76 12.77 -10.02
C MET A 39 -11.94 12.61 -8.51
N VAL A 40 -11.31 11.60 -7.91
CA VAL A 40 -11.33 11.37 -6.46
C VAL A 40 -10.81 12.59 -5.71
N ARG A 41 -9.67 13.17 -6.12
CA ARG A 41 -9.15 14.40 -5.50
C ARG A 41 -10.13 15.56 -5.60
N GLN A 42 -10.69 15.82 -6.78
CA GLN A 42 -11.66 16.90 -6.96
C GLN A 42 -12.93 16.72 -6.12
N LEU A 43 -13.40 15.48 -5.96
CA LEU A 43 -14.56 15.16 -5.13
C LEU A 43 -14.24 15.29 -3.64
N LEU A 44 -13.04 14.92 -3.21
CA LEU A 44 -12.57 15.10 -1.83
C LEU A 44 -12.41 16.58 -1.48
N ASP A 45 -11.90 17.40 -2.41
CA ASP A 45 -11.78 18.85 -2.22
C ASP A 45 -13.15 19.51 -2.02
N ALA A 46 -14.18 19.02 -2.74
CA ALA A 46 -15.54 19.54 -2.65
C ALA A 46 -16.33 18.97 -1.45
N ALA A 47 -16.13 17.69 -1.12
CA ALA A 47 -16.86 16.99 -0.08
C ALA A 47 -15.97 15.97 0.68
N PRO A 48 -15.12 16.42 1.62
CA PRO A 48 -14.21 15.55 2.36
C PRO A 48 -14.92 14.42 3.13
N ALA A 49 -16.13 14.68 3.64
CA ALA A 49 -16.93 13.71 4.37
C ALA A 49 -17.32 12.49 3.53
N ALA A 50 -17.32 12.60 2.19
CA ALA A 50 -17.63 11.49 1.29
C ALA A 50 -16.55 10.39 1.30
N ALA A 51 -15.33 10.69 1.75
CA ALA A 51 -14.19 9.76 1.76
C ALA A 51 -14.45 8.46 2.54
N ALA A 52 -15.21 8.55 3.64
CA ALA A 52 -15.56 7.43 4.51
C ALA A 52 -17.05 7.02 4.40
N ALA A 53 -17.77 7.57 3.42
CA ALA A 53 -19.15 7.20 3.18
C ALA A 53 -19.25 5.74 2.72
N ARG A 54 -20.33 5.07 3.12
CA ARG A 54 -20.66 3.71 2.69
C ARG A 54 -21.66 3.80 1.54
N ALA A 55 -21.41 3.07 0.45
CA ALA A 55 -22.38 2.90 -0.62
C ALA A 55 -23.52 1.98 -0.14
N GLU A 56 -24.78 2.39 -0.35
CA GLU A 56 -25.95 1.64 0.14
C GLU A 56 -26.24 0.38 -0.69
N ASN A 57 -25.91 0.38 -1.98
CA ASN A 57 -26.09 -0.75 -2.93
C ASN A 57 -25.01 -1.82 -2.89
N VAL A 58 -23.75 -1.44 -2.70
CA VAL A 58 -22.62 -2.38 -2.86
C VAL A 58 -22.17 -2.91 -1.51
N SER A 59 -23.11 -3.48 -0.75
CA SER A 59 -22.86 -4.10 0.56
C SER A 59 -22.08 -3.19 1.54
N GLY A 60 -22.31 -1.87 1.49
CA GLY A 60 -21.66 -0.92 2.38
C GLY A 60 -20.22 -0.56 2.02
N TYR A 61 -19.71 -0.92 0.84
CA TYR A 61 -18.34 -0.58 0.44
C TYR A 61 -18.10 0.93 0.46
N THR A 62 -16.94 1.32 0.97
CA THR A 62 -16.44 2.69 0.83
C THR A 62 -15.69 2.83 -0.50
N ALA A 63 -15.42 4.06 -0.94
CA ALA A 63 -14.61 4.31 -2.13
C ALA A 63 -13.23 3.64 -2.05
N LEU A 64 -12.68 3.45 -0.84
CA LEU A 64 -11.39 2.79 -0.64
C LEU A 64 -11.44 1.28 -0.90
N HIS A 65 -12.55 0.61 -0.57
CA HIS A 65 -12.77 -0.79 -0.94
C HIS A 65 -12.80 -0.94 -2.47
N LEU A 66 -13.53 -0.05 -3.14
CA LEU A 66 -13.67 -0.09 -4.60
C LEU A 66 -12.32 0.19 -5.30
N ALA A 67 -11.53 1.15 -4.80
CA ALA A 67 -10.18 1.40 -5.29
C ALA A 67 -9.25 0.18 -5.10
N ALA A 68 -9.35 -0.51 -3.95
CA ALA A 68 -8.60 -1.73 -3.67
C ALA A 68 -9.01 -2.87 -4.62
N MET A 69 -10.32 -3.06 -4.84
CA MET A 69 -10.87 -4.07 -5.76
C MET A 69 -10.43 -3.87 -7.21
N ARG A 70 -10.34 -2.61 -7.65
CA ARG A 70 -9.97 -2.24 -9.04
C ARG A 70 -8.47 -2.05 -9.24
N ALA A 71 -7.66 -2.40 -8.24
CA ALA A 71 -6.21 -2.21 -8.25
C ALA A 71 -5.79 -0.77 -8.58
N ASN A 72 -6.56 0.23 -8.13
CA ASN A 72 -6.26 1.64 -8.37
C ASN A 72 -5.43 2.27 -7.23
N ALA A 73 -4.10 2.13 -7.33
CA ALA A 73 -3.18 2.59 -6.29
C ALA A 73 -3.25 4.12 -6.06
N ALA A 74 -3.45 4.89 -7.13
CA ALA A 74 -3.46 6.35 -7.06
C ALA A 74 -4.73 6.88 -6.36
N ALA A 75 -5.89 6.28 -6.65
CA ALA A 75 -7.12 6.59 -5.93
C ALA A 75 -7.04 6.12 -4.46
N ALA A 76 -6.51 4.92 -4.20
CA ALA A 76 -6.32 4.41 -2.84
C ALA A 76 -5.43 5.33 -2.01
N ALA A 77 -4.31 5.81 -2.56
CA ALA A 77 -3.43 6.76 -1.88
C ALA A 77 -4.14 8.10 -1.56
N ALA A 78 -4.91 8.64 -2.50
CA ALA A 78 -5.68 9.88 -2.27
C ALA A 78 -6.75 9.71 -1.18
N LEU A 79 -7.44 8.58 -1.18
CA LEU A 79 -8.48 8.25 -0.19
C LEU A 79 -7.88 8.01 1.21
N VAL A 80 -6.77 7.30 1.31
CA VAL A 80 -6.05 7.10 2.57
C VAL A 80 -5.56 8.43 3.14
N ALA A 81 -5.04 9.32 2.30
CA ALA A 81 -4.58 10.63 2.74
C ALA A 81 -5.74 11.50 3.28
N ALA A 82 -6.94 11.40 2.69
CA ALA A 82 -8.09 12.18 3.11
C ALA A 82 -8.86 11.56 4.29
N ALA A 83 -8.92 10.23 4.38
CA ALA A 83 -9.66 9.50 5.41
C ALA A 83 -8.92 8.19 5.80
N PRO A 84 -7.86 8.27 6.61
CA PRO A 84 -7.10 7.10 7.03
C PRO A 84 -7.96 6.08 7.80
N GLN A 85 -8.98 6.55 8.53
CA GLN A 85 -9.94 5.69 9.22
C GLN A 85 -10.71 4.75 8.29
N ALA A 86 -10.87 5.10 7.01
CA ALA A 86 -11.54 4.25 6.04
C ALA A 86 -10.78 2.94 5.76
N ALA A 87 -9.46 2.91 6.02
CA ALA A 87 -8.64 1.70 5.85
C ALA A 87 -8.97 0.58 6.85
N GLY A 88 -9.56 0.93 8.01
CA GLY A 88 -10.02 -0.03 9.01
C GLY A 88 -11.50 -0.39 8.91
N MET A 89 -12.26 0.26 8.03
CA MET A 89 -13.69 -0.02 7.87
C MET A 89 -13.89 -1.37 7.21
N ARG A 90 -14.78 -2.19 7.77
CA ARG A 90 -15.19 -3.47 7.18
C ARG A 90 -16.51 -3.30 6.43
N ALA A 91 -16.59 -3.92 5.26
CA ALA A 91 -17.74 -3.86 4.37
C ALA A 91 -17.80 -5.10 3.45
N GLY A 92 -18.90 -5.25 2.72
CA GLY A 92 -19.15 -6.41 1.89
C GLY A 92 -19.70 -7.59 2.67
N ASP A 93 -20.20 -8.59 1.93
CA ASP A 93 -20.81 -9.78 2.51
C ASP A 93 -19.80 -10.64 3.31
N ASN A 94 -18.52 -10.52 2.95
CA ASN A 94 -17.41 -11.17 3.64
C ASN A 94 -16.79 -10.30 4.74
N ASP A 95 -17.41 -9.15 5.06
CA ASP A 95 -16.97 -8.18 6.07
C ASP A 95 -15.47 -7.89 5.98
N ARG A 96 -14.98 -7.50 4.80
CA ARG A 96 -13.55 -7.31 4.54
C ARG A 96 -13.12 -5.86 4.71
N THR A 97 -11.88 -5.65 5.12
CA THR A 97 -11.20 -4.34 5.02
C THR A 97 -10.71 -4.09 3.58
N PRO A 98 -10.39 -2.84 3.20
CA PRO A 98 -9.75 -2.56 1.92
C PRO A 98 -8.42 -3.29 1.72
N LEU A 99 -7.65 -3.50 2.80
CA LEU A 99 -6.37 -4.22 2.72
C LEU A 99 -6.60 -5.71 2.43
N GLU A 100 -7.51 -6.36 3.15
CA GLU A 100 -7.90 -7.76 2.89
C GLU A 100 -8.43 -7.93 1.46
N MET A 101 -9.15 -6.93 0.94
CA MET A 101 -9.65 -6.91 -0.42
C MET A 101 -8.53 -6.81 -1.46
N ALA A 102 -7.58 -5.87 -1.29
CA ALA A 102 -6.43 -5.73 -2.19
C ALA A 102 -5.57 -7.00 -2.22
N LEU A 103 -5.30 -7.60 -1.05
CA LEU A 103 -4.52 -8.83 -0.94
C LEU A 103 -5.24 -10.03 -1.56
N SER A 104 -6.54 -10.17 -1.34
CA SER A 104 -7.35 -11.22 -1.97
C SER A 104 -7.42 -11.06 -3.49
N ALA A 105 -7.48 -9.82 -4.00
CA ALA A 105 -7.43 -9.54 -5.43
C ALA A 105 -6.06 -9.89 -6.02
N ALA A 106 -4.96 -9.56 -5.32
CA ALA A 106 -3.61 -9.95 -5.70
C ALA A 106 -3.44 -11.47 -5.82
N ALA A 107 -3.95 -12.22 -4.83
CA ALA A 107 -3.89 -13.68 -4.84
C ALA A 107 -4.69 -14.30 -5.99
N ARG A 108 -5.90 -13.77 -6.26
CA ARG A 108 -6.70 -14.19 -7.41
C ARG A 108 -6.01 -13.89 -8.74
N ALA A 109 -5.41 -12.71 -8.87
CA ALA A 109 -4.67 -12.33 -10.06
C ALA A 109 -3.42 -13.20 -10.27
N ALA A 110 -2.70 -13.55 -9.21
CA ALA A 110 -1.55 -14.45 -9.30
C ALA A 110 -1.95 -15.87 -9.74
N LEU A 111 -3.10 -16.37 -9.27
CA LEU A 111 -3.64 -17.65 -9.74
C LEU A 111 -4.02 -17.58 -11.22
N TRP A 112 -4.66 -16.49 -11.65
CA TRP A 112 -4.98 -16.24 -13.06
C TRP A 112 -3.72 -16.19 -13.94
N GLU A 113 -2.68 -15.50 -13.48
CA GLU A 113 -1.39 -15.40 -14.18
C GLU A 113 -0.67 -16.77 -14.28
N ALA A 114 -0.85 -17.64 -13.28
CA ALA A 114 -0.23 -18.97 -13.26
C ALA A 114 -0.96 -20.01 -14.12
N HIS A 115 -2.28 -19.89 -14.26
CA HIS A 115 -3.15 -20.86 -14.95
C HIS A 115 -4.18 -20.19 -15.87
N PRO A 116 -3.76 -19.35 -16.84
CA PRO A 116 -4.68 -18.57 -17.67
C PRO A 116 -5.68 -19.43 -18.46
N GLU A 117 -5.31 -20.65 -18.81
CA GLU A 117 -6.13 -21.62 -19.56
C GLU A 117 -7.24 -22.30 -18.74
N GLN A 118 -7.21 -22.20 -17.40
CA GLN A 118 -8.18 -22.88 -16.53
C GLN A 118 -9.35 -21.99 -16.11
N HIS A 119 -9.36 -20.74 -16.56
CA HIS A 119 -10.38 -19.77 -16.21
C HIS A 119 -11.43 -19.66 -17.31
N GLU A 120 -12.53 -20.40 -17.15
CA GLU A 120 -13.76 -20.13 -17.89
C GLU A 120 -14.19 -18.67 -17.65
N GLU A 121 -14.52 -17.98 -18.75
CA GLU A 121 -14.94 -16.59 -18.84
C GLU A 121 -16.06 -16.28 -17.83
N ALA A 122 -15.68 -15.81 -16.64
CA ALA A 122 -16.63 -15.40 -15.62
C ALA A 122 -17.23 -14.03 -16.01
N GLU A 123 -18.43 -14.09 -16.56
CA GLU A 123 -19.47 -13.06 -16.74
C GLU A 123 -19.22 -11.66 -16.14
N ASN A 124 -19.40 -10.67 -17.03
CA ASN A 124 -19.87 -9.27 -16.86
C ASN A 124 -18.89 -8.09 -16.68
N ASP A 125 -17.58 -8.26 -16.81
CA ASP A 125 -16.70 -7.11 -17.10
C ASP A 125 -15.59 -7.58 -18.04
N ASP A 126 -15.57 -7.06 -19.28
CA ASP A 126 -14.69 -7.43 -20.42
C ASP A 126 -13.18 -7.24 -20.15
N LEU A 127 -12.77 -7.03 -18.90
CA LEU A 127 -11.38 -6.83 -18.52
C LEU A 127 -10.82 -8.05 -17.78
N PRO A 128 -9.66 -8.58 -18.20
CA PRO A 128 -8.93 -9.54 -17.39
C PRO A 128 -8.67 -8.93 -16.00
N PRO A 129 -8.62 -9.76 -14.94
CA PRO A 129 -8.34 -9.26 -13.60
C PRO A 129 -7.01 -8.46 -13.61
N PRO A 130 -6.93 -7.34 -12.89
CA PRO A 130 -5.70 -6.56 -12.82
C PRO A 130 -4.56 -7.43 -12.29
N THR A 131 -3.34 -7.19 -12.76
CA THR A 131 -2.18 -8.03 -12.41
C THR A 131 -1.94 -8.09 -10.91
N SER A 132 -1.35 -9.18 -10.44
CA SER A 132 -0.98 -9.36 -9.04
C SER A 132 -0.10 -8.20 -8.55
N ALA A 133 0.84 -7.75 -9.39
CA ALA A 133 1.71 -6.59 -9.13
C ALA A 133 0.94 -5.28 -8.90
N LEU A 134 -0.13 -5.02 -9.66
CA LEU A 134 -0.91 -3.80 -9.51
C LEU A 134 -1.71 -3.81 -8.20
N ASN A 135 -2.25 -4.96 -7.81
CA ASN A 135 -2.92 -5.15 -6.52
C ASN A 135 -1.94 -5.01 -5.33
N ILE A 136 -0.71 -5.52 -5.46
CA ILE A 136 0.33 -5.30 -4.44
C ILE A 136 0.65 -3.81 -4.32
N LYS A 137 0.68 -3.06 -5.44
CA LYS A 137 0.88 -1.61 -5.43
C LYS A 137 -0.25 -0.86 -4.71
N THR A 138 -1.50 -1.35 -4.77
CA THR A 138 -2.63 -0.71 -4.04
C THR A 138 -2.64 -0.99 -2.55
N ALA A 139 -2.08 -2.13 -2.13
CA ALA A 139 -1.95 -2.46 -0.72
C ALA A 139 -0.97 -1.54 0.02
N ARG A 140 0.07 -1.02 -0.66
CA ARG A 140 1.10 -0.16 -0.06
C ARG A 140 0.56 1.05 0.74
N PRO A 141 -0.27 1.96 0.17
CA PRO A 141 -0.80 3.08 0.93
C PRO A 141 -1.66 2.65 2.13
N LEU A 142 -2.29 1.48 2.08
CA LEU A 142 -3.07 0.96 3.19
C LEU A 142 -2.18 0.55 4.37
N LEU A 143 -0.99 -0.01 4.11
CA LEU A 143 -0.05 -0.44 5.15
C LEU A 143 0.55 0.71 5.96
N ALA A 144 0.60 1.91 5.38
CA ALA A 144 1.02 3.11 6.09
C ALA A 144 0.04 3.52 7.21
N VAL A 145 -1.23 3.12 7.13
CA VAL A 145 -2.29 3.51 8.09
C VAL A 145 -2.88 2.33 8.86
N VAL A 146 -2.72 1.09 8.38
CA VAL A 146 -3.17 -0.12 9.07
C VAL A 146 -2.08 -0.61 10.02
N PRO A 147 -2.38 -0.78 11.33
CA PRO A 147 -1.37 -1.15 12.32
C PRO A 147 -0.82 -2.56 12.10
N PRO A 148 0.43 -2.83 12.53
CA PRO A 148 1.11 -4.12 12.35
C PRO A 148 0.42 -5.29 13.05
N SER A 149 -0.40 -5.04 14.08
CA SER A 149 -1.23 -6.06 14.72
C SER A 149 -2.27 -6.68 13.79
N VAL A 150 -2.70 -5.94 12.76
CA VAL A 150 -3.68 -6.39 11.77
C VAL A 150 -3.00 -6.75 10.45
N SER A 151 -2.02 -5.95 10.00
CA SER A 151 -1.39 -6.17 8.70
C SER A 151 -0.46 -7.38 8.68
N LEU A 152 0.37 -7.62 9.71
CA LEU A 152 1.35 -8.72 9.69
C LEU A 152 0.70 -10.11 9.56
N PRO A 153 -0.35 -10.47 10.34
CA PRO A 153 -1.00 -11.77 10.17
C PRO A 153 -1.56 -11.99 8.76
N LEU A 154 -2.12 -10.93 8.15
CA LEU A 154 -2.65 -10.96 6.79
C LEU A 154 -1.53 -11.18 5.76
N LEU A 155 -0.39 -10.48 5.90
CA LEU A 155 0.75 -10.65 5.01
C LEU A 155 1.34 -12.06 5.14
N VAL A 156 1.49 -12.58 6.35
CA VAL A 156 1.99 -13.95 6.59
C VAL A 156 1.08 -14.99 5.94
N GLN A 157 -0.25 -14.82 6.01
CA GLN A 157 -1.21 -15.74 5.40
C GLN A 157 -1.08 -15.84 3.87
N GLN A 158 -0.71 -14.74 3.19
CA GLN A 158 -0.57 -14.69 1.73
C GLN A 158 0.81 -15.16 1.22
N GLY A 159 1.74 -15.47 2.13
CA GLY A 159 3.03 -16.08 1.81
C GLY A 159 3.93 -15.23 0.92
N ASP A 160 4.42 -15.83 -0.17
CA ASP A 160 5.47 -15.22 -1.00
C ASP A 160 4.99 -13.99 -1.80
N LEU A 161 3.68 -13.92 -2.10
CA LEU A 161 3.08 -12.81 -2.85
C LEU A 161 3.23 -11.46 -2.14
N THR A 162 3.23 -11.47 -0.81
CA THR A 162 3.26 -10.28 0.04
C THR A 162 4.63 -9.97 0.61
N ARG A 163 5.66 -10.76 0.29
CA ARG A 163 7.04 -10.52 0.76
C ARG A 163 7.52 -9.08 0.56
N PRO A 164 7.30 -8.42 -0.59
CA PRO A 164 7.75 -7.05 -0.78
C PRO A 164 7.09 -6.04 0.17
N LEU A 165 5.91 -6.35 0.69
CA LEU A 165 5.10 -5.45 1.52
C LEU A 165 5.57 -5.38 2.98
N PHE A 166 6.41 -6.31 3.44
CA PHE A 166 6.97 -6.25 4.80
C PHE A 166 7.88 -5.04 5.01
N SER A 167 8.56 -4.59 3.94
CA SER A 167 9.36 -3.36 3.97
C SER A 167 8.51 -2.15 4.36
N GLU A 168 7.33 -2.00 3.73
CA GLU A 168 6.44 -0.86 3.98
C GLU A 168 5.90 -0.86 5.41
N VAL A 169 5.57 -2.03 5.98
CA VAL A 169 5.11 -2.12 7.38
C VAL A 169 6.22 -1.70 8.35
N VAL A 170 7.43 -2.19 8.13
CA VAL A 170 8.59 -1.92 8.98
C VAL A 170 9.06 -0.47 8.87
N GLU A 171 8.93 0.14 7.69
CA GLU A 171 9.20 1.55 7.47
C GLU A 171 8.27 2.44 8.31
N HIS A 172 6.96 2.18 8.26
CA HIS A 172 5.95 3.06 8.86
C HIS A 172 5.70 2.81 10.35
N TRP A 173 5.97 1.61 10.86
CA TRP A 173 5.60 1.23 12.23
C TRP A 173 6.77 0.69 13.05
N PRO A 174 6.92 1.10 14.32
CA PRO A 174 7.76 0.40 15.27
C PRO A 174 7.20 -1.00 15.54
N LEU A 175 8.06 -2.01 15.45
CA LEU A 175 7.65 -3.39 15.72
C LEU A 175 8.15 -3.87 17.08
N THR A 176 7.26 -4.58 17.79
CA THR A 176 7.60 -5.35 18.99
C THR A 176 8.40 -6.61 18.63
N ALA A 177 9.03 -7.25 19.62
CA ALA A 177 9.75 -8.50 19.41
C ALA A 177 8.87 -9.60 18.78
N ALA A 178 7.63 -9.76 19.27
CA ALA A 178 6.67 -10.73 18.74
C ALA A 178 6.21 -10.41 17.31
N GLN A 179 6.19 -9.14 16.91
CA GLN A 179 5.90 -8.75 15.53
C GLN A 179 7.09 -8.99 14.61
N TRP A 180 8.32 -8.77 15.11
CA TRP A 180 9.53 -9.13 14.37
C TRP A 180 9.62 -10.62 14.08
N GLU A 181 9.14 -11.49 14.96
CA GLU A 181 9.07 -12.95 14.71
C GLU A 181 8.18 -13.32 13.53
N GLN A 182 7.20 -12.48 13.18
CA GLN A 182 6.32 -12.68 12.02
C GLN A 182 6.96 -12.22 10.70
N VAL A 183 8.02 -11.40 10.76
CA VAL A 183 8.73 -10.93 9.57
C VAL A 183 9.61 -12.07 9.03
N PRO A 184 9.45 -12.50 7.77
CA PRO A 184 10.22 -13.58 7.18
C PRO A 184 11.73 -13.36 7.25
N ALA A 185 12.50 -14.44 7.31
CA ALA A 185 13.95 -14.43 7.22
C ALA A 185 14.42 -15.55 6.29
N PRO A 186 15.07 -15.27 5.14
CA PRO A 186 15.40 -13.94 4.62
C PRO A 186 14.21 -13.23 3.95
N CYS A 187 14.10 -11.91 4.14
CA CYS A 187 13.12 -11.06 3.48
C CYS A 187 13.80 -10.11 2.48
N PRO A 188 13.67 -10.34 1.16
CA PRO A 188 14.14 -9.41 0.15
C PRO A 188 13.49 -8.04 0.30
N CYS A 189 14.17 -6.98 -0.14
CA CYS A 189 13.70 -5.59 -0.11
C CYS A 189 13.50 -4.99 1.29
N LEU A 190 13.67 -5.75 2.38
CA LEU A 190 13.58 -5.20 3.74
C LEU A 190 14.64 -4.10 3.99
N GLY A 191 15.74 -4.10 3.23
CA GLY A 191 16.80 -3.10 3.32
C GLY A 191 16.35 -1.68 2.97
N THR A 192 15.29 -1.51 2.18
CA THR A 192 14.76 -0.18 1.81
C THR A 192 14.21 0.58 3.02
N ALA A 193 13.71 -0.14 4.03
CA ALA A 193 13.20 0.43 5.27
C ALA A 193 14.31 0.79 6.28
N LEU A 194 15.57 0.39 6.02
CA LEU A 194 16.68 0.58 6.95
C LEU A 194 16.91 2.05 7.36
N PRO A 195 16.86 3.06 6.46
CA PRO A 195 17.02 4.47 6.85
C PRO A 195 15.94 4.92 7.86
N ALA A 196 14.67 4.64 7.58
CA ALA A 196 13.57 4.99 8.46
C ALA A 196 13.68 4.28 9.82
N VAL A 197 14.05 3.00 9.81
CA VAL A 197 14.22 2.22 11.04
C VAL A 197 15.43 2.68 11.85
N LEU A 198 16.54 3.05 11.21
CA LEU A 198 17.71 3.60 11.90
C LEU A 198 17.42 4.92 12.60
N GLN A 199 16.64 5.80 11.96
CA GLN A 199 16.19 7.06 12.56
C GLN A 199 15.30 6.82 13.79
N ARG A 200 14.53 5.71 13.79
CA ARG A 200 13.62 5.34 14.89
C ARG A 200 14.32 4.62 16.04
N SER A 201 15.11 3.59 15.75
CA SER A 201 15.72 2.73 16.77
C SER A 201 16.89 1.89 16.24
N PRO A 202 18.09 1.99 16.83
CA PRO A 202 19.21 1.11 16.52
C PRO A 202 18.92 -0.38 16.77
N ALA A 203 18.08 -0.69 17.78
CA ALA A 203 17.71 -2.06 18.12
C ALA A 203 16.81 -2.67 17.04
N GLU A 204 15.86 -1.89 16.51
CA GLU A 204 15.03 -2.32 15.38
C GLU A 204 15.87 -2.47 14.11
N ALA A 205 16.83 -1.58 13.87
CA ALA A 205 17.72 -1.69 12.71
C ALA A 205 18.58 -2.97 12.78
N ALA A 206 19.02 -3.37 13.97
CA ALA A 206 19.71 -4.64 14.16
C ALA A 206 18.78 -5.84 13.88
N ALA A 207 17.53 -5.79 14.33
CA ALA A 207 16.52 -6.83 14.06
C ALA A 207 16.18 -6.92 12.56
N LEU A 208 16.17 -5.78 11.86
CA LEU A 208 16.01 -5.68 10.41
C LEU A 208 17.17 -6.33 9.69
N VAL A 209 18.40 -5.91 10.00
CA VAL A 209 19.63 -6.43 9.35
C VAL A 209 19.77 -7.93 9.54
N ALA A 210 19.35 -8.47 10.69
CA ALA A 210 19.35 -9.91 10.95
C ALA A 210 18.43 -10.71 10.01
N ARG A 211 17.45 -10.07 9.35
CA ARG A 211 16.48 -10.69 8.43
C ARG A 211 16.79 -10.42 6.96
N LEU A 212 17.83 -9.64 6.67
CA LEU A 212 18.27 -9.40 5.30
C LEU A 212 18.89 -10.66 4.70
N PRO A 213 18.77 -10.85 3.37
CA PRO A 213 19.58 -11.82 2.65
C PRO A 213 21.07 -11.67 2.98
N ALA A 214 21.80 -12.80 3.02
CA ALA A 214 23.22 -12.80 3.39
C ALA A 214 24.06 -11.90 2.47
N ALA A 215 23.72 -11.82 1.18
CA ALA A 215 24.35 -10.94 0.22
C ALA A 215 24.18 -9.46 0.61
N ASP A 216 22.98 -9.04 0.99
CA ASP A 216 22.67 -7.65 1.33
C ASP A 216 23.34 -7.25 2.65
N SER A 217 23.27 -8.14 3.64
CA SER A 217 24.02 -8.01 4.90
C SER A 217 25.53 -7.83 4.66
N ALA A 218 26.11 -8.61 3.74
CA ALA A 218 27.54 -8.51 3.40
C ALA A 218 27.87 -7.20 2.69
N ARG A 219 27.01 -6.73 1.77
CA ARG A 219 27.19 -5.44 1.10
C ARG A 219 27.12 -4.28 2.09
N LEU A 220 26.14 -4.29 3.02
CA LEU A 220 26.00 -3.29 4.08
C LEU A 220 27.25 -3.24 4.99
N ARG A 221 27.75 -4.39 5.42
CA ARG A 221 28.99 -4.47 6.23
C ARG A 221 30.20 -3.92 5.47
N THR A 222 30.34 -4.30 4.20
CA THR A 222 31.44 -3.82 3.34
C THR A 222 31.38 -2.31 3.17
N PHE A 223 30.18 -1.79 2.89
CA PHE A 223 29.92 -0.36 2.79
C PHE A 223 30.29 0.38 4.08
N ALA A 224 29.81 -0.08 5.24
CA ALA A 224 30.10 0.55 6.53
C ALA A 224 31.61 0.59 6.84
N LEU A 225 32.34 -0.48 6.53
CA LEU A 225 33.80 -0.53 6.70
C LEU A 225 34.53 0.41 5.74
N ALA A 226 34.12 0.46 4.47
CA ALA A 226 34.70 1.37 3.48
C ALA A 226 34.45 2.83 3.86
N LEU A 227 33.23 3.14 4.30
CA LEU A 227 32.83 4.46 4.77
C LEU A 227 33.70 4.92 5.94
N ARG A 228 33.81 4.09 6.98
CA ARG A 228 34.62 4.39 8.17
C ARG A 228 36.11 4.58 7.82
N ARG A 229 36.64 3.79 6.88
CA ARG A 229 38.01 3.96 6.37
C ARG A 229 38.18 5.29 5.63
N SER A 230 37.21 5.66 4.80
CA SER A 230 37.22 6.92 4.05
C SER A 230 37.14 8.14 4.98
N GLN A 231 36.18 8.14 5.92
CA GLN A 231 36.02 9.21 6.92
C GLN A 231 37.31 9.43 7.72
N ARG A 232 37.98 8.35 8.15
CA ARG A 232 39.27 8.44 8.85
C ARG A 232 40.41 8.95 7.96
N ARG A 233 40.43 8.59 6.68
CA ARG A 233 41.51 8.97 5.75
C ARG A 233 41.45 10.45 5.39
N PHE A 234 40.25 10.99 5.24
CA PHE A 234 40.04 12.36 4.80
C PHE A 234 39.67 13.32 5.93
N ASP A 235 39.54 12.82 7.17
CA ASP A 235 39.06 13.57 8.34
C ASP A 235 37.72 14.27 8.10
N VAL A 236 36.83 13.60 7.35
CA VAL A 236 35.50 14.10 7.01
C VAL A 236 34.47 13.27 7.76
N TYR A 237 33.54 13.93 8.43
CA TYR A 237 32.32 13.31 8.94
C TYR A 237 31.21 13.47 7.91
N LEU A 238 30.57 12.37 7.53
CA LEU A 238 29.43 12.45 6.61
C LEU A 238 28.19 12.86 7.40
N PRO A 239 27.45 13.89 6.95
CA PRO A 239 26.12 14.18 7.43
C PRO A 239 25.23 12.93 7.36
N ALA A 240 24.36 12.75 8.35
CA ALA A 240 23.43 11.63 8.41
C ALA A 240 22.57 11.52 7.14
N GLU A 241 22.18 12.65 6.54
CA GLU A 241 21.35 12.68 5.33
C GLU A 241 22.06 12.05 4.11
N LEU A 242 23.39 12.16 4.04
CA LEU A 242 24.18 11.53 2.98
C LEU A 242 24.35 10.04 3.22
N ALA A 243 24.46 9.60 4.48
CA ALA A 243 24.47 8.20 4.82
C ALA A 243 23.12 7.54 4.48
N ASP A 244 22.00 8.20 4.82
CA ASP A 244 20.65 7.74 4.50
C ASP A 244 20.45 7.58 2.99
N ARG A 245 20.86 8.57 2.18
CA ARG A 245 20.79 8.49 0.72
C ARG A 245 21.59 7.34 0.12
N ILE A 246 22.72 6.97 0.72
CA ILE A 246 23.54 5.86 0.25
C ILE A 246 22.94 4.51 0.70
N LEU A 247 22.30 4.47 1.87
CA LEU A 247 21.57 3.30 2.34
C LEU A 247 20.30 3.04 1.51
N CYS A 248 19.72 4.06 0.87
CA CYS A 248 18.65 3.86 -0.11
C CYS A 248 19.13 3.18 -1.40
N LEU A 249 20.44 3.05 -1.68
CA LEU A 249 20.92 2.37 -2.89
C LEU A 249 20.89 0.83 -2.78
N PHE A 250 20.52 0.29 -1.61
CA PHE A 250 20.22 -1.13 -1.42
C PHE A 250 18.78 -1.42 -1.86
N ASP A 251 18.47 -1.08 -3.11
CA ASP A 251 17.17 -1.34 -3.72
C ASP A 251 17.07 -2.77 -4.28
N CYS A 252 15.84 -3.28 -4.27
CA CYS A 252 15.36 -4.25 -5.25
C CYS A 252 15.05 -3.52 -6.57
#